data_AF-A0A5N9HAR0-F1
#
_entry.id   AF-A0A5N9HAR0-F1
#
_cell.length_a   1.000
_cell.length_b   1.000
_cell.length_c   1.000
_cell.angle_alpha   90.00
_cell.angle_beta   90.00
_cell.angle_gamma   90.00
#
_symmetry.space_group_name_H-M   'P 1'
#
loop_
_entity.id
_entity.type
_entity.pdbx_description
1 polymer ?
#
loop_
_entity_poly.entity_id
_entity_poly.type
_entity_poly.pdbx_seq_one_letter_code
_entity_poly.pdbx_strand_id
1 'polypeptide(L)'
;MNENRRQVLDMLSEGKITVDEAERLLLLVDKESSDSQRSEPETRNPSVTPRYIRIVVQPESEGNGDDSPNLVNIRVPMAMLRAGMQLATLMPEMAATGINQALREKGIDIDVSRLKAQDIERLLEALQEFEVDVHTGDQRVLIYVE
;
A
#
# COMPACT_ATOMS: atom_id res chain seq x y z
N MET A 1 -1.45 10.34 -17.77
CA MET A 1 -2.20 11.36 -17.02
C MET A 1 -1.34 12.62 -16.87
N ASN A 2 -1.32 13.50 -17.87
CA ASN A 2 -0.61 14.79 -17.81
C ASN A 2 -1.45 15.93 -18.42
N GLU A 3 -2.67 15.62 -18.89
CA GLU A 3 -3.59 16.54 -19.56
C GLU A 3 -4.18 17.53 -18.55
N ASN A 4 -4.64 17.03 -17.39
CA ASN A 4 -5.23 17.86 -16.33
C ASN A 4 -4.24 18.89 -15.77
N ARG A 5 -2.98 18.49 -15.58
CA ARG A 5 -1.90 19.40 -15.14
C ARG A 5 -1.66 20.51 -16.15
N ARG A 6 -1.65 20.17 -17.45
CA ARG A 6 -1.48 21.13 -18.55
C ARG A 6 -2.64 22.12 -18.60
N GLN A 7 -3.87 21.64 -18.41
CA GLN A 7 -5.07 22.49 -18.40
C GLN A 7 -5.08 23.50 -17.25
N VAL A 8 -4.60 23.14 -16.05
CA VAL A 8 -4.49 24.08 -14.93
C VAL A 8 -3.45 25.18 -15.23
N LEU A 9 -2.32 24.83 -15.84
CA LEU A 9 -1.28 25.79 -16.24
C LEU A 9 -1.75 26.73 -17.35
N ASP A 10 -2.52 26.22 -18.32
CA ASP A 10 -3.11 27.04 -19.37
C ASP A 10 -4.12 28.04 -18.77
N MET A 11 -4.99 27.61 -17.84
CA MET A 11 -5.91 28.52 -17.14
C MET A 11 -5.21 29.60 -16.32
N LEU A 12 -4.07 29.28 -15.71
CA LEU A 12 -3.23 30.27 -15.02
C LEU A 12 -2.60 31.26 -16.01
N SER A 13 -2.11 30.77 -17.15
CA SER A 13 -1.53 31.61 -18.21
C SER A 13 -2.55 32.56 -18.84
N GLU A 14 -3.80 32.10 -18.95
CA GLU A 14 -4.94 32.89 -19.43
C GLU A 14 -5.52 33.81 -18.36
N GLY A 15 -5.02 33.74 -17.11
CA GLY A 15 -5.47 34.56 -15.98
C GLY A 15 -6.88 34.22 -15.48
N LYS A 16 -7.40 33.03 -15.81
CA LYS A 16 -8.72 32.56 -15.37
C LYS A 16 -8.77 32.15 -13.91
N ILE A 17 -7.60 31.86 -13.34
CA ILE A 17 -7.40 31.47 -11.94
C ILE A 17 -6.22 32.24 -11.36
N THR A 18 -6.21 32.38 -10.05
CA THR A 18 -5.08 32.95 -9.30
C THR A 18 -3.98 31.92 -9.06
N VAL A 19 -2.79 32.40 -8.70
CA VAL A 19 -1.65 31.53 -8.36
C VAL A 19 -2.01 30.59 -7.20
N ASP A 20 -2.67 31.10 -6.16
CA ASP A 20 -3.09 30.30 -4.99
C ASP A 20 -4.12 29.22 -5.35
N GLU A 21 -5.01 29.50 -6.31
CA GLU A 21 -5.99 28.53 -6.79
C GLU A 21 -5.32 27.46 -7.66
N ALA A 22 -4.37 27.86 -8.50
CA ALA A 22 -3.59 26.93 -9.31
C ALA A 22 -2.80 25.94 -8.44
N GLU A 23 -2.17 26.41 -7.35
CA GLU A 23 -1.47 25.54 -6.40
C GLU A 23 -2.39 24.47 -5.79
N ARG A 24 -3.60 24.86 -5.36
CA ARG A 24 -4.58 23.92 -4.79
C ARG A 24 -5.07 22.90 -5.81
N LEU A 25 -5.31 23.33 -7.04
CA LEU A 25 -5.76 22.44 -8.12
C LEU A 25 -4.66 21.46 -8.54
N LEU A 26 -3.40 21.91 -8.60
CA LEU A 26 -2.26 21.04 -8.90
C LEU A 26 -2.06 19.98 -7.82
N LEU A 27 -2.20 20.32 -6.53
CA LEU A 27 -2.15 19.35 -5.43
C LEU A 27 -3.22 18.26 -5.55
N LEU A 28 -4.44 18.63 -5.96
CA LEU A 28 -5.55 17.68 -6.16
C LEU A 28 -5.30 16.78 -7.38
N VAL A 29 -4.81 17.33 -8.49
CA VAL A 29 -4.50 16.58 -9.71
C VAL A 29 -3.33 15.61 -9.49
N ASP A 30 -2.30 16.01 -8.73
CA ASP A 30 -1.18 15.12 -8.39
C ASP A 30 -1.64 14.00 -7.43
N LYS A 31 -2.58 14.29 -6.52
CA LYS A 31 -3.23 13.27 -5.67
C LYS A 31 -4.07 12.28 -6.48
N GLU A 32 -4.88 12.74 -7.44
CA GLU A 32 -5.63 11.86 -8.36
C GLU A 32 -4.71 11.05 -9.27
N SER A 33 -3.58 11.61 -9.70
CA SER A 33 -2.57 10.88 -10.48
C SER A 33 -1.93 9.75 -9.65
N SER A 34 -1.74 10.00 -8.36
CA SER A 34 -1.28 9.02 -7.38
C SER A 34 -2.35 7.97 -7.05
N ASP A 35 -3.61 8.37 -7.00
CA ASP A 35 -4.77 7.47 -6.84
C ASP A 35 -5.10 6.71 -8.14
N SER A 36 -4.60 7.13 -9.30
CA SER A 36 -4.72 6.40 -10.57
C SER A 36 -3.62 5.33 -10.75
N GLN A 37 -2.55 5.40 -9.94
CA GLN A 37 -1.56 4.30 -9.78
C GLN A 37 -1.88 3.42 -8.57
N ARG A 38 -2.73 3.89 -7.67
CA ARG A 38 -3.45 3.04 -6.74
C ARG A 38 -4.53 2.37 -7.58
N SER A 39 -4.31 1.11 -7.96
CA SER A 39 -5.41 0.31 -8.51
C SER A 39 -6.59 0.52 -7.57
N GLU A 40 -7.68 1.13 -8.07
CA GLU A 40 -8.95 1.11 -7.35
C GLU A 40 -9.14 -0.33 -6.87
N PRO A 41 -9.60 -0.56 -5.63
CA PRO A 41 -10.01 -1.89 -5.23
C PRO A 41 -11.18 -2.22 -6.15
N GLU A 42 -10.89 -2.93 -7.26
CA GLU A 42 -11.90 -3.54 -8.10
C GLU A 42 -12.84 -4.22 -7.12
N THR A 43 -14.11 -3.81 -7.14
CA THR A 43 -15.20 -4.39 -6.38
C THR A 43 -14.98 -5.89 -6.33
N ARG A 44 -14.46 -6.37 -5.19
CA ARG A 44 -13.96 -7.74 -5.03
C ARG A 44 -15.13 -8.65 -5.37
N ASN A 45 -15.07 -9.32 -6.52
CA ASN A 45 -15.91 -10.49 -6.75
C ASN A 45 -15.56 -11.48 -5.61
N PRO A 46 -16.51 -11.85 -4.74
CA PRO A 46 -16.23 -12.65 -3.53
C PRO A 46 -15.82 -14.10 -3.82
N SER A 47 -15.49 -14.43 -5.07
CA SER A 47 -15.15 -15.78 -5.55
C SER A 47 -13.70 -15.95 -5.98
N VAL A 48 -12.89 -14.88 -6.03
CA VAL A 48 -11.46 -15.01 -6.37
C VAL A 48 -10.68 -15.30 -5.10
N THR A 49 -10.21 -16.53 -4.97
CA THR A 49 -9.23 -16.88 -3.93
C THR A 49 -7.98 -16.02 -4.14
N PRO A 50 -7.54 -15.23 -3.16
CA PRO A 50 -6.38 -14.37 -3.34
C PRO A 50 -5.16 -15.22 -3.66
N ARG A 51 -4.44 -14.82 -4.70
CA ARG A 51 -3.27 -15.52 -5.23
C ARG A 51 -1.98 -14.99 -4.64
N TYR A 52 -1.94 -13.72 -4.22
CA TYR A 52 -0.75 -13.13 -3.62
C TYR A 52 -1.09 -12.23 -2.43
N ILE A 53 -0.15 -12.14 -1.50
CA ILE A 53 -0.06 -11.06 -0.52
C ILE A 53 0.97 -10.08 -1.04
N ARG A 54 0.63 -8.79 -1.02
CA ARG A 54 1.54 -7.71 -1.36
C ARG A 54 1.83 -6.87 -0.13
N ILE A 55 3.11 -6.59 0.10
CA ILE A 55 3.63 -5.80 1.20
C ILE A 55 4.41 -4.64 0.58
N VAL A 56 3.95 -3.41 0.84
CA VAL A 56 4.62 -2.19 0.38
C VAL A 56 5.05 -1.40 1.61
N VAL A 57 6.35 -1.11 1.73
CA VAL A 57 6.88 -0.16 2.71
C VAL A 57 7.43 1.02 1.93
N GLN A 58 6.93 2.22 2.22
CA GLN A 58 7.37 3.44 1.58
C GLN A 58 7.72 4.48 2.63
N PRO A 59 8.73 5.35 2.40
CA PRO A 59 8.98 6.47 3.29
C PRO A 59 7.75 7.41 3.33
N GLU A 60 7.47 7.98 4.50
CA GLU A 60 6.35 8.90 4.71
C GLU A 60 6.69 10.33 4.24
N SER A 61 7.98 10.65 4.14
CA SER A 61 8.47 11.89 3.52
C SER A 61 8.62 11.73 2.01
N GLU A 62 8.12 12.70 1.23
CA GLU A 62 8.11 12.77 -0.25
C GLU A 62 9.51 12.84 -0.89
N GLY A 63 10.38 11.89 -0.61
CA GLY A 63 11.68 11.73 -1.25
C GLY A 63 11.55 11.03 -2.61
N ASN A 64 11.01 11.73 -3.61
CA ASN A 64 11.15 11.45 -5.05
C ASN A 64 11.18 9.96 -5.50
N GLY A 65 10.00 9.45 -5.88
CA GLY A 65 9.86 8.38 -6.88
C GLY A 65 10.15 6.95 -6.41
N ASP A 66 9.85 6.02 -7.32
CA ASP A 66 10.01 4.55 -7.21
C ASP A 66 11.47 4.11 -6.90
N ASP A 67 12.42 5.05 -6.92
CA ASP A 67 13.85 4.91 -6.59
C ASP A 67 14.20 5.38 -5.16
N SER A 68 13.20 5.55 -4.30
CA SER A 68 13.43 5.79 -2.87
C SER A 68 14.25 4.62 -2.29
N PRO A 69 15.41 4.86 -1.66
CA PRO A 69 16.28 3.80 -1.15
C PRO A 69 15.64 2.92 -0.05
N ASN A 70 14.46 3.33 0.43
CA ASN A 70 13.67 2.65 1.46
C ASN A 70 12.33 2.10 0.94
N LEU A 71 12.07 2.13 -0.37
CA LEU A 71 10.89 1.50 -0.95
C LEU A 71 11.07 -0.02 -0.98
N VAL A 72 10.20 -0.72 -0.29
CA VAL A 72 10.15 -2.19 -0.28
C VAL A 72 8.81 -2.59 -0.88
N ASN A 73 8.84 -3.39 -1.93
CA ASN A 73 7.62 -3.87 -2.60
C ASN A 73 7.75 -5.38 -2.83
N ILE A 74 7.10 -6.15 -1.96
CA ILE A 74 7.20 -7.60 -1.92
C ILE A 74 5.86 -8.18 -2.34
N ARG A 75 5.89 -9.05 -3.36
CA ARG A 75 4.75 -9.84 -3.81
C ARG A 75 4.99 -11.31 -3.48
N VAL A 76 4.17 -11.88 -2.60
CA VAL A 76 4.34 -13.25 -2.11
C VAL A 76 3.18 -14.13 -2.56
N PRO A 77 3.43 -15.18 -3.37
CA PRO A 77 2.39 -16.11 -3.77
C PRO A 77 1.84 -16.90 -2.58
N MET A 78 0.50 -16.96 -2.45
CA MET A 78 -0.18 -17.70 -1.40
C MET A 78 0.14 -19.19 -1.42
N ALA A 79 0.41 -19.75 -2.60
CA ALA A 79 0.84 -21.14 -2.74
C ALA A 79 2.15 -21.43 -1.99
N MET A 80 3.07 -20.47 -1.93
CA MET A 80 4.33 -20.62 -1.19
C MET A 80 4.15 -20.54 0.32
N LEU A 81 3.24 -19.66 0.77
CA LEU A 81 2.88 -19.56 2.17
C LEU A 81 2.25 -20.86 2.68
N ARG A 82 1.31 -21.42 1.90
CA ARG A 82 0.70 -22.74 2.17
C ARG A 82 1.72 -23.87 2.16
N ALA A 83 2.77 -23.76 1.36
CA ALA A 83 3.87 -24.72 1.33
C ALA A 83 4.82 -24.61 2.55
N GLY A 84 4.55 -23.68 3.48
CA GLY A 84 5.33 -23.51 4.71
C GLY A 84 6.54 -22.60 4.56
N MET A 85 6.62 -21.81 3.49
CA MET A 85 7.68 -20.83 3.34
C MET A 85 7.47 -19.67 4.32
N GLN A 86 8.47 -19.37 5.13
CA GLN A 86 8.38 -18.35 6.16
C GLN A 86 8.42 -16.95 5.54
N LEU A 87 7.33 -16.19 5.67
CA LEU A 87 7.28 -14.75 5.31
C LEU A 87 8.40 -13.94 5.98
N ALA A 88 8.82 -14.38 7.16
CA ALA A 88 9.93 -13.82 7.93
C ALA A 88 11.26 -13.77 7.17
N THR A 89 11.52 -14.68 6.22
CA THR A 89 12.79 -14.68 5.47
C THR A 89 12.86 -13.60 4.39
N LEU A 90 11.70 -13.04 4.02
CA LEU A 90 11.57 -12.03 2.98
C LEU A 90 11.34 -10.62 3.57
N MET A 91 11.07 -10.51 4.87
CA MET A 91 10.82 -9.24 5.54
C MET A 91 12.03 -8.79 6.37
N PRO A 92 12.43 -7.51 6.27
CA PRO A 92 13.34 -6.90 7.23
C PRO A 92 12.77 -6.95 8.66
N GLU A 93 13.61 -7.16 9.67
CA GLU A 93 13.15 -7.27 11.08
C GLU A 93 12.37 -6.03 11.54
N MET A 94 12.75 -4.84 11.07
CA MET A 94 12.05 -3.59 11.39
C MET A 94 10.59 -3.58 10.91
N ALA A 95 10.32 -4.19 9.74
CA ALA A 95 8.96 -4.28 9.21
C ALA A 95 8.11 -5.26 10.04
N ALA A 96 8.69 -6.37 10.50
CA ALA A 96 7.98 -7.38 11.29
C ALA A 96 7.41 -6.80 12.59
N THR A 97 8.15 -5.92 13.29
CA THR A 97 7.68 -5.30 14.53
C THR A 97 6.48 -4.37 14.31
N GLY A 98 6.54 -3.48 13.31
CA GLY A 98 5.44 -2.57 13.01
C GLY A 98 4.17 -3.30 12.58
N ILE A 99 4.32 -4.36 11.78
CA ILE A 99 3.19 -5.19 11.33
C ILE A 99 2.55 -5.95 12.50
N ASN A 100 3.36 -6.57 13.36
CA ASN A 100 2.85 -7.27 14.54
C ASN A 100 2.06 -6.35 15.48
N GLN A 101 2.52 -5.11 15.65
CA GLN A 101 1.79 -4.12 16.46
C GLN A 101 0.44 -3.78 15.84
N ALA A 102 0.40 -3.48 14.54
CA ALA A 102 -0.84 -3.12 13.85
C ALA A 102 -1.87 -4.27 13.84
N LEU A 103 -1.41 -5.51 13.66
CA LEU A 103 -2.29 -6.69 13.75
C LEU A 103 -2.89 -6.86 15.15
N ARG A 104 -2.07 -6.66 16.20
CA ARG A 104 -2.53 -6.74 17.59
C ARG A 104 -3.54 -5.66 17.96
N GLU A 105 -3.33 -4.43 17.49
CA GLU A 105 -4.28 -3.32 17.66
C GLU A 105 -5.65 -3.63 17.02
N LYS A 106 -5.67 -4.53 16.02
CA LYS A 106 -6.88 -4.99 15.33
C LYS A 106 -7.41 -6.32 15.89
N GLY A 107 -6.88 -6.80 17.01
CA GLY A 107 -7.31 -8.04 17.66
C GLY A 107 -6.80 -9.32 17.00
N ILE A 108 -5.85 -9.21 16.08
CA ILE A 108 -5.23 -10.33 15.37
C ILE A 108 -3.91 -10.66 16.08
N ASP A 109 -3.90 -11.69 16.92
CA ASP A 109 -2.67 -12.17 17.58
C ASP A 109 -1.92 -13.15 16.68
N ILE A 110 -1.38 -12.62 15.58
CA ILE A 110 -0.55 -13.36 14.63
C ILE A 110 0.84 -12.74 14.64
N ASP A 111 1.86 -13.57 14.80
CA ASP A 111 3.25 -13.15 14.68
C ASP A 111 3.74 -13.40 13.25
N VAL A 112 3.89 -12.32 12.47
CA VAL A 112 4.34 -12.41 11.07
C VAL A 112 5.76 -12.95 10.93
N SER A 113 6.57 -12.88 11.98
CA SER A 113 7.91 -13.48 12.01
C SER A 113 7.89 -15.00 12.22
N ARG A 114 6.75 -15.56 12.63
CA ARG A 114 6.58 -16.98 12.97
C ARG A 114 5.29 -17.58 12.43
N LEU A 115 4.88 -17.16 11.23
CA LEU A 115 3.68 -17.65 10.57
C LEU A 115 3.73 -19.16 10.33
N LYS A 116 2.77 -19.89 10.88
CA LYS A 116 2.53 -21.30 10.54
C LYS A 116 1.49 -21.39 9.42
N ALA A 117 1.48 -22.53 8.73
CA ALA A 117 0.48 -22.81 7.69
C ALA A 117 -0.97 -22.65 8.18
N GLN A 118 -1.23 -23.01 9.44
CA GLN A 118 -2.56 -22.88 10.06
C GLN A 118 -2.96 -21.42 10.30
N ASP A 119 -2.00 -20.56 10.64
CA ASP A 119 -2.24 -19.13 10.85
C ASP A 119 -2.53 -18.41 9.53
N ILE A 120 -1.98 -18.92 8.41
CA ILE A 120 -2.19 -18.39 7.05
C ILE A 120 -3.63 -18.61 6.58
N GLU A 121 -4.25 -19.75 6.87
CA GLU A 121 -5.65 -19.99 6.52
C GLU A 121 -6.59 -19.02 7.24
N ARG A 122 -6.34 -18.79 8.53
CA ARG A 122 -7.10 -17.84 9.34
C ARG A 122 -6.87 -16.38 8.92
N LEU A 123 -5.64 -16.04 8.57
CA LEU A 123 -5.29 -14.74 8.01
C LEU A 123 -5.94 -14.53 6.64
N LEU A 124 -6.10 -15.57 5.84
CA LEU A 124 -6.76 -15.49 4.53
C LEU A 124 -8.26 -15.19 4.66
N GLU A 125 -8.93 -15.86 5.60
CA GLU A 125 -10.34 -15.56 5.93
C GLU A 125 -10.50 -14.10 6.40
N ALA A 126 -9.55 -13.60 7.20
CA ALA A 126 -9.57 -12.21 7.66
C ALA A 126 -9.20 -11.20 6.55
N LEU A 127 -8.25 -11.51 5.68
CA LEU A 127 -7.74 -10.60 4.64
C LEU A 127 -8.64 -10.49 3.40
N GLN A 128 -9.63 -11.38 3.21
CA GLN A 128 -10.62 -11.27 2.12
C GLN A 128 -11.41 -9.96 2.15
N GLU A 129 -11.49 -9.29 3.30
CA GLU A 129 -12.13 -7.98 3.47
C GLU A 129 -11.18 -6.92 4.04
N PHE A 130 -9.90 -7.26 4.28
CA PHE A 130 -9.01 -6.44 5.10
C PHE A 130 -7.72 -6.03 4.37
N GLU A 131 -7.37 -4.77 4.58
CA GLU A 131 -6.13 -4.12 4.16
C GLU A 131 -5.50 -3.50 5.43
N VAL A 132 -4.20 -3.72 5.60
CA VAL A 132 -3.42 -3.14 6.70
C VAL A 132 -2.68 -1.94 6.14
N ASP A 133 -3.02 -0.76 6.62
CA ASP A 133 -2.35 0.49 6.29
C ASP A 133 -1.85 1.16 7.58
N VAL A 134 -0.53 1.16 7.77
CA VAL A 134 0.12 1.57 9.02
C VAL A 134 1.07 2.71 8.72
N HIS A 135 0.90 3.80 9.46
CA HIS A 135 1.78 4.95 9.43
C HIS A 135 2.67 4.94 10.66
N THR A 136 3.97 4.74 10.45
CA THR A 136 5.01 4.73 11.49
C THR A 136 5.97 5.89 11.21
N GLY A 137 5.63 7.10 11.64
CA GLY A 137 6.51 8.29 11.73
C GLY A 137 7.28 8.74 10.47
N ASP A 138 8.16 7.89 9.96
CA ASP A 138 8.97 8.05 8.76
C ASP A 138 8.62 7.03 7.66
N GLN A 139 7.72 6.08 7.90
CA GLN A 139 7.36 5.00 6.97
C GLN A 139 5.86 4.69 6.97
N ARG A 140 5.32 4.37 5.79
CA ARG A 140 3.99 3.77 5.62
C ARG A 140 4.14 2.32 5.18
N VAL A 141 3.45 1.40 5.85
CA VAL A 141 3.41 -0.03 5.53
C VAL A 141 2.00 -0.39 5.10
N LEU A 142 1.87 -0.87 3.85
CA LEU A 142 0.63 -1.32 3.23
C LEU A 142 0.69 -2.84 3.00
N ILE A 143 -0.31 -3.58 3.49
CA ILE A 143 -0.45 -5.02 3.23
C ILE A 143 -1.85 -5.31 2.74
N TYR A 144 -1.94 -5.93 1.57
CA TYR A 144 -3.21 -6.33 0.97
C TYR A 144 -3.08 -7.64 0.19
N VAL A 145 -4.22 -8.25 -0.11
CA VAL A 145 -4.32 -9.46 -0.92
C VAL A 145 -4.84 -9.15 -2.32
N GLU A 146 -4.28 -9.83 -3.32
CA GLU A 146 -4.65 -9.78 -4.75
C GLU A 146 -4.89 -11.19 -5.32
#